data_AF-A0A940QX22-F1
#
_entry.id   AF-A0A940QX22-F1
#
_cell.length_a   1.000
_cell.length_b   1.000
_cell.length_c   1.000
_cell.angle_alpha   90.00
_cell.angle_beta   90.00
_cell.angle_gamma   90.00
#
_symmetry.space_group_name_H-M   'P 1'
#
loop_
_entity.id
_entity.type
_entity.pdbx_description
1 polymer ?
#
loop_
_entity_poly.entity_id
_entity_poly.type
_entity_poly.pdbx_seq_one_letter_code
_entity_poly.pdbx_strand_id
1 'polypeptide(L)'
;MERIPRAIFTKQLREEPVKLLTEGGLSIPEVERRLSVSPSTIRYWVKANKQGELKDVGKQQRPLTEAGMELARVKRELAEVRMERDILPKATVLCERVAARNAIAKVMQFKYCIAVMCGILHVSESGYYRWLTRKPSKRVEREGRLEVEIKAAHKRTRETCGPERL
;
A
#
# COMPACT_ATOMS: atom_id res chain seq x y z
N MET A 1 -6.87 3.97 12.14
CA MET A 1 -6.11 4.03 10.88
C MET A 1 -6.54 5.27 10.13
N GLU A 2 -5.65 6.25 10.03
CA GLU A 2 -5.89 7.40 9.16
C GLU A 2 -5.84 6.90 7.72
N ARG A 3 -6.95 7.04 6.99
CA ARG A 3 -7.09 6.55 5.61
C ARG A 3 -7.12 7.74 4.68
N ILE A 4 -6.38 7.64 3.58
CA ILE A 4 -6.46 8.62 2.51
C ILE A 4 -7.87 8.56 1.89
N PRO A 5 -8.59 9.70 1.80
CA PRO A 5 -9.87 9.75 1.10
C PRO A 5 -9.77 9.23 -0.33
N ARG A 6 -10.70 8.36 -0.74
CA ARG A 6 -10.77 7.84 -2.11
C ARG A 6 -11.10 8.96 -3.08
N ALA A 7 -10.56 8.88 -4.29
CA ALA A 7 -10.90 9.80 -5.36
C ALA A 7 -12.40 9.72 -5.68
N ILE A 8 -13.06 10.87 -5.75
CA ILE A 8 -14.48 11.00 -6.09
C ILE A 8 -14.54 11.58 -7.50
N PHE A 9 -15.19 10.85 -8.41
CA PHE A 9 -15.32 11.27 -9.81
C PHE A 9 -16.67 11.93 -10.04
N THR A 10 -16.72 12.98 -10.87
CA THR A 10 -17.99 13.60 -11.26
C THR A 10 -18.79 12.67 -12.17
N LYS A 11 -20.10 12.90 -12.29
CA LYS A 11 -20.96 12.12 -13.20
C LYS A 11 -20.49 12.25 -14.66
N GLN A 12 -20.13 13.47 -15.07
CA GLN A 12 -19.63 13.76 -16.42
C GLN A 12 -18.35 12.96 -16.73
N LEU A 13 -17.40 12.95 -15.80
CA LEU A 13 -16.15 12.21 -15.92
C LEU A 13 -16.33 10.68 -15.91
N ARG A 14 -17.46 10.16 -15.39
CA ARG A 14 -17.80 8.73 -15.46
C ARG A 14 -18.41 8.33 -16.80
N GLU A 15 -19.16 9.23 -17.44
CA GLU A 15 -19.83 8.98 -18.71
C GLU A 15 -18.90 9.13 -19.92
N GLU A 16 -17.96 10.07 -19.86
CA GLU A 16 -17.01 10.36 -20.95
C GLU A 16 -16.15 9.15 -21.38
N PRO A 17 -15.50 8.38 -20.48
CA PRO A 17 -14.77 7.17 -20.86
C PRO A 17 -15.67 6.13 -21.54
N VAL A 18 -16.92 6.00 -21.09
CA VAL A 18 -17.86 5.03 -21.64
C VAL A 18 -18.27 5.42 -23.06
N LYS A 19 -18.50 6.72 -23.33
CA LYS A 19 -18.77 7.23 -24.68
C LYS A 19 -17.57 7.04 -25.60
N LEU A 20 -16.35 7.40 -25.17
CA LEU A 20 -15.13 7.22 -25.96
C LEU A 20 -14.87 5.76 -26.36
N LEU A 21 -15.23 4.80 -25.51
CA LEU A 21 -15.10 3.37 -25.80
C LEU A 21 -16.24 2.82 -26.66
N THR A 22 -17.48 3.29 -26.47
CA THR A 22 -18.67 2.73 -27.15
C THR A 22 -18.92 3.40 -28.50
N GLU A 23 -18.81 4.72 -28.55
CA GLU A 23 -19.05 5.54 -29.75
C GLU A 23 -17.76 5.81 -30.51
N GLY A 24 -16.65 6.04 -29.78
CA GLY A 24 -15.35 6.38 -30.37
C GLY A 24 -14.48 5.19 -30.77
N GLY A 25 -14.84 3.96 -30.39
CA GLY A 25 -14.08 2.74 -30.70
C GLY A 25 -12.66 2.69 -30.13
N LEU A 26 -12.32 3.58 -29.19
CA LEU A 26 -10.98 3.68 -28.62
C LEU A 26 -10.67 2.47 -27.73
N SER A 27 -9.38 2.19 -27.55
CA SER A 27 -8.94 1.15 -26.63
C SER A 27 -8.85 1.66 -25.18
N ILE A 28 -9.04 0.77 -24.19
CA ILE A 28 -8.94 1.12 -22.76
C ILE A 28 -7.61 1.83 -22.42
N PRO A 29 -6.43 1.39 -22.89
CA PRO A 29 -5.15 2.06 -22.62
C PRO A 29 -5.07 3.48 -23.19
N GLU A 30 -5.81 3.75 -24.27
CA GLU A 30 -5.81 5.05 -24.92
C GLU A 30 -6.71 6.04 -24.19
N VAL A 31 -7.86 5.58 -23.71
CA VAL A 31 -8.75 6.35 -22.83
C VAL A 31 -8.09 6.62 -21.47
N GLU A 32 -7.33 5.66 -20.93
CA GLU A 32 -6.51 5.85 -19.73
C GLU A 32 -5.54 7.03 -19.90
N ARG A 33 -4.76 7.04 -20.99
CA ARG A 33 -3.79 8.12 -21.26
C ARG A 33 -4.46 9.47 -21.42
N ARG A 34 -5.63 9.52 -22.05
CA ARG A 34 -6.35 10.77 -22.34
C ARG A 34 -7.01 11.37 -21.11
N LEU A 35 -7.62 10.55 -20.26
CA LEU A 35 -8.40 11.00 -19.10
C LEU A 35 -7.66 10.86 -17.77
N SER A 36 -6.46 10.26 -17.76
CA SER A 36 -5.68 9.96 -16.56
C SER A 36 -6.47 9.17 -15.51
N VAL A 37 -7.34 8.26 -15.96
CA VAL A 37 -8.15 7.38 -15.11
C VAL A 37 -7.65 5.95 -15.20
N SER A 38 -7.52 5.27 -14.06
CA SER A 38 -7.07 3.87 -14.01
C SER A 38 -7.92 2.93 -14.90
N PRO A 39 -7.31 1.99 -15.64
CA PRO A 39 -8.00 1.03 -16.49
C PRO A 39 -9.03 0.18 -15.76
N SER A 40 -8.79 -0.12 -14.49
CA SER A 40 -9.72 -0.90 -13.66
C SER A 40 -11.00 -0.12 -13.37
N THR A 41 -10.89 1.19 -13.16
CA THR A 41 -12.02 2.10 -12.98
C THR A 41 -12.83 2.21 -14.27
N ILE A 42 -12.16 2.36 -15.41
CA ILE A 42 -12.80 2.41 -16.73
C ILE A 42 -13.56 1.09 -17.01
N ARG A 43 -12.92 -0.07 -16.78
CA ARG A 43 -13.57 -1.40 -16.92
C ARG A 43 -14.80 -1.52 -16.04
N TYR A 44 -14.73 -1.04 -14.80
CA TYR A 44 -15.87 -1.03 -13.87
C TYR A 44 -17.02 -0.17 -14.40
N TRP A 45 -16.75 1.04 -14.90
CA TRP A 45 -17.77 1.91 -15.46
C TRP A 45 -18.42 1.36 -16.72
N VAL A 46 -17.63 0.73 -17.61
CA VAL A 46 -18.18 0.03 -18.79
C VAL A 46 -19.11 -1.10 -18.37
N LYS A 47 -18.72 -1.88 -17.35
CA LYS A 47 -19.56 -2.95 -16.81
C LYS A 47 -20.85 -2.39 -16.20
N ALA A 48 -20.76 -1.34 -15.38
CA ALA A 48 -21.92 -0.69 -14.77
C ALA A 48 -22.86 -0.07 -15.82
N ASN A 49 -22.32 0.48 -16.91
CA ASN A 49 -23.13 1.00 -18.02
C ASN A 49 -23.88 -0.10 -18.77
N LYS A 50 -23.24 -1.24 -19.04
CA LYS A 50 -23.92 -2.41 -19.63
C LYS A 50 -25.05 -2.93 -18.76
N GLN A 51 -24.97 -2.75 -17.44
CA GLN A 51 -26.00 -3.14 -16.47
C GLN A 51 -27.06 -2.05 -16.26
N GLY A 52 -26.93 -0.87 -16.88
CA GLY A 52 -27.85 0.27 -16.67
C GLY A 52 -27.65 1.03 -15.34
N GLU A 53 -26.72 0.59 -14.50
CA GLU A 53 -26.48 1.09 -13.14
C GLU A 53 -25.46 2.24 -13.08
N LEU A 54 -25.00 2.76 -14.22
CA LEU A 54 -23.98 3.83 -14.24
C LEU A 54 -24.43 5.08 -13.46
N LYS A 55 -25.74 5.35 -13.44
CA LYS A 55 -26.36 6.46 -12.67
C LYS A 55 -26.40 6.18 -11.17
N ASP A 56 -26.31 4.92 -10.75
CA ASP A 56 -26.28 4.47 -9.36
C ASP A 56 -24.86 4.45 -8.79
N VAL A 57 -23.85 4.30 -9.65
CA VAL A 57 -22.44 4.43 -9.27
C VAL A 57 -22.28 5.78 -8.55
N GLY A 58 -21.89 5.74 -7.28
CA GLY A 58 -21.60 6.90 -6.43
C GLY A 58 -22.79 7.76 -5.99
N LYS A 59 -24.05 7.27 -6.04
CA LYS A 59 -25.22 7.98 -5.47
C LYS A 59 -25.07 8.34 -3.98
N GLN A 60 -24.33 7.54 -3.22
CA GLN A 60 -24.03 7.83 -1.81
C GLN A 60 -22.92 8.88 -1.63
N GLN A 61 -22.21 9.28 -2.69
CA GLN A 61 -21.17 10.30 -2.63
C GLN A 61 -21.77 11.66 -2.94
N ARG A 62 -21.62 12.60 -2.01
CA ARG A 62 -22.14 13.97 -2.11
C ARG A 62 -21.72 14.57 -3.46
N PRO A 63 -22.65 15.11 -4.29
CA PRO A 63 -22.29 15.78 -5.53
C PRO A 63 -21.40 16.97 -5.19
N LEU A 64 -20.13 16.94 -5.60
CA LEU A 64 -19.18 18.01 -5.30
C LEU A 64 -19.24 19.03 -6.43
N THR A 65 -19.57 20.27 -6.07
CA THR A 65 -19.23 21.48 -6.81
C THR A 65 -17.72 21.49 -7.09
N GLU A 66 -17.24 22.25 -8.07
CA GLU A 66 -15.79 22.40 -8.39
C GLU A 66 -14.95 22.69 -7.14
N ALA A 67 -15.42 23.61 -6.29
CA ALA A 67 -14.80 23.91 -4.97
C ALA A 67 -14.73 22.69 -4.02
N GLY A 68 -15.69 21.76 -4.13
CA GLY A 68 -15.70 20.52 -3.36
C GLY A 68 -14.64 19.52 -3.81
N MET A 69 -14.28 19.51 -5.10
CA MET A 69 -13.20 18.67 -5.62
C MET A 69 -11.85 19.17 -5.14
N GLU A 70 -11.62 20.48 -5.22
CA GLU A 70 -10.41 21.11 -4.69
C GLU A 70 -10.27 20.87 -3.19
N LEU A 71 -11.36 21.02 -2.41
CA LEU A 71 -11.35 20.69 -0.99
C LEU A 71 -11.03 19.21 -0.71
N ALA A 72 -11.54 18.29 -1.52
CA ALA A 72 -11.27 16.87 -1.37
C ALA A 72 -9.81 16.54 -1.70
N ARG A 73 -9.28 17.13 -2.77
CA ARG A 73 -7.88 17.01 -3.19
C ARG A 73 -6.93 17.57 -2.12
N VAL A 74 -7.16 18.79 -1.66
CA VAL A 74 -6.34 19.43 -0.63
C VAL A 74 -6.39 18.65 0.69
N LYS A 75 -7.57 18.15 1.09
CA LYS A 75 -7.67 17.29 2.27
C LYS A 75 -6.91 15.97 2.11
N ARG A 76 -6.84 15.44 0.90
CA ARG A 76 -6.08 14.23 0.57
C ARG A 76 -4.57 14.49 0.69
N GLU A 77 -4.09 15.53 0.02
CA GLU A 77 -2.69 15.95 0.06
C GLU A 77 -2.25 16.28 1.50
N LEU A 78 -3.08 17.00 2.26
CA LEU A 78 -2.81 17.30 3.66
C LEU A 78 -2.73 16.03 4.52
N ALA A 79 -3.57 15.03 4.27
CA ALA A 79 -3.52 13.76 4.97
C ALA A 79 -2.24 12.97 4.62
N GLU A 80 -1.84 12.95 3.34
CA GLU A 80 -0.60 12.30 2.88
C GLU A 80 0.62 12.96 3.54
N VAL A 81 0.76 14.28 3.46
CA VAL A 81 1.89 15.03 4.06
C VAL A 81 1.95 14.88 5.59
N ARG A 82 0.79 14.88 6.27
CA ARG A 82 0.74 14.64 7.72
C ARG A 82 1.26 13.27 8.10
N MET A 83 0.88 12.23 7.34
CA MET A 83 1.38 10.89 7.57
C MET A 83 2.88 10.80 7.30
N GLU A 84 3.38 11.42 6.23
CA GLU A 84 4.81 11.48 5.90
C GLU A 84 5.63 12.08 7.04
N ARG A 85 5.23 13.26 7.51
CA ARG A 85 5.86 13.93 8.65
C ARG A 85 5.91 13.04 9.89
N ASP A 86 4.85 12.29 10.17
CA ASP A 86 4.75 11.48 11.38
C ASP A 86 5.51 10.13 11.30
N ILE A 87 5.74 9.64 10.08
CA ILE A 87 6.44 8.37 9.81
C ILE A 87 7.95 8.59 9.74
N LEU A 88 8.42 9.68 9.11
CA LEU A 88 9.84 9.94 8.89
C LEU A 88 10.71 9.85 10.17
N PRO A 89 10.32 10.47 11.31
CA PRO A 89 11.09 10.34 12.55
C PRO A 89 11.20 8.90 13.09
N LYS A 90 10.27 8.03 12.68
CA LYS A 90 10.22 6.63 13.12
C LYS A 90 10.83 5.68 12.08
N ALA A 91 11.16 6.17 10.90
CA ALA A 91 11.81 5.44 9.83
C ALA A 91 13.33 5.40 10.04
N THR A 92 13.79 4.99 11.24
CA THR A 92 15.21 4.93 11.59
C THR A 92 16.01 3.88 10.79
N VAL A 93 15.32 2.98 10.10
CA VAL A 93 15.90 1.82 9.39
C VAL A 93 16.00 2.00 7.87
N LEU A 94 15.91 3.23 7.36
CA LEU A 94 15.96 3.47 5.91
C LEU A 94 17.27 2.99 5.26
N CYS A 95 18.37 3.00 6.01
CA CYS A 95 19.67 2.48 5.57
C CYS A 95 19.83 0.96 5.75
N GLU A 96 18.83 0.27 6.32
CA GLU A 96 18.90 -1.15 6.59
C GLU A 96 18.30 -2.02 5.46
N ARG A 97 18.45 -3.34 5.61
CA ARG A 97 17.86 -4.33 4.70
C ARG A 97 16.33 -4.20 4.68
N VAL A 98 15.74 -4.58 3.55
CA VAL A 98 14.27 -4.56 3.32
C VAL A 98 13.48 -5.27 4.42
N ALA A 99 14.05 -6.31 5.06
CA ALA A 99 13.40 -7.01 6.16
C ALA A 99 13.16 -6.13 7.40
N ALA A 100 14.10 -5.25 7.75
CA ALA A 100 13.95 -4.31 8.86
C ALA A 100 12.92 -3.22 8.53
N ARG A 101 12.96 -2.69 7.31
CA ARG A 101 11.96 -1.75 6.79
C ARG A 101 10.54 -2.34 6.84
N ASN A 102 10.38 -3.58 6.41
CA ASN A 102 9.11 -4.31 6.51
C ASN A 102 8.68 -4.59 7.96
N ALA A 103 9.63 -4.83 8.87
CA ALA A 103 9.32 -5.00 10.29
C ALA A 103 8.76 -3.72 10.92
N ILE A 104 9.36 -2.55 10.61
CA ILE A 104 8.82 -1.26 11.03
C ILE A 104 7.46 -0.97 10.40
N ALA A 105 7.29 -1.27 9.12
CA ALA A 105 6.00 -1.16 8.44
C ALA A 105 4.91 -2.00 9.16
N LYS A 106 5.27 -3.20 9.61
CA LYS A 106 4.38 -4.09 10.37
C LYS A 106 3.98 -3.52 11.74
N VAL A 107 4.89 -2.85 12.44
CA VAL A 107 4.57 -2.20 13.72
C VAL A 107 3.60 -1.04 13.51
N MET A 108 3.77 -0.28 12.44
CA MET A 108 3.03 0.94 12.17
C MET A 108 1.71 0.74 11.39
N GLN A 109 1.44 -0.49 10.92
CA GLN A 109 0.32 -0.84 10.03
C GLN A 109 -1.08 -0.44 10.55
N PHE A 110 -1.27 -0.37 11.87
CA PHE A 110 -2.58 -0.05 12.45
C PHE A 110 -2.84 1.46 12.49
N LYS A 111 -1.78 2.27 12.51
CA LYS A 111 -1.88 3.73 12.61
C LYS A 111 -1.97 4.38 11.23
N TYR A 112 -1.09 3.99 10.30
CA TYR A 112 -0.93 4.64 9.00
C TYR A 112 -1.42 3.76 7.85
N CYS A 113 -1.76 4.40 6.73
CA CYS A 113 -2.07 3.69 5.49
C CYS A 113 -0.82 2.97 4.95
N ILE A 114 -0.98 1.70 4.56
CA ILE A 114 0.13 0.86 4.07
C ILE A 114 0.76 1.45 2.80
N ALA A 115 -0.04 2.04 1.91
CA ALA A 115 0.46 2.66 0.68
C ALA A 115 1.46 3.80 0.97
N VAL A 116 1.09 4.73 1.86
CA VAL A 116 1.94 5.86 2.25
C VAL A 116 3.21 5.37 2.93
N MET A 117 3.05 4.45 3.88
CA MET A 117 4.16 3.89 4.64
C MET A 117 5.15 3.12 3.76
N CYS A 118 4.66 2.32 2.82
CA CYS A 118 5.50 1.60 1.86
C CYS A 118 6.24 2.58 0.93
N GLY A 119 5.57 3.66 0.50
CA GLY A 119 6.18 4.75 -0.26
C GLY A 119 7.36 5.38 0.48
N ILE A 120 7.15 5.81 1.72
CA ILE A 120 8.18 6.46 2.56
C ILE A 120 9.34 5.51 2.89
N LEU A 121 9.04 4.25 3.18
CA LEU A 121 10.06 3.24 3.50
C LEU A 121 10.77 2.69 2.26
N HIS A 122 10.42 3.15 1.07
CA HIS A 122 10.92 2.63 -0.21
C HIS A 122 10.78 1.10 -0.33
N VAL A 123 9.63 0.57 0.07
CA VAL A 123 9.27 -0.85 -0.08
C VAL A 123 8.05 -0.96 -1.00
N SER A 124 8.02 -1.97 -1.88
CA SER A 124 6.82 -2.27 -2.64
C SER A 124 5.72 -2.82 -1.72
N GLU A 125 4.48 -2.35 -1.88
CA GLU A 125 3.30 -2.88 -1.16
C GLU A 125 3.13 -4.39 -1.36
N SER A 126 3.26 -4.87 -2.60
CA SER A 126 3.16 -6.30 -2.90
C SER A 126 4.32 -7.08 -2.27
N GLY A 127 5.51 -6.48 -2.22
CA GLY A 127 6.67 -7.00 -1.52
C GLY A 127 6.45 -7.12 -0.01
N TYR A 128 5.82 -6.12 0.61
CA TYR A 128 5.46 -6.11 2.03
C TYR A 128 4.46 -7.23 2.35
N TYR A 129 3.36 -7.34 1.60
CA TYR A 129 2.38 -8.41 1.81
C TYR A 129 2.95 -9.81 1.56
N ARG A 130 3.81 -9.96 0.54
CA ARG A 130 4.55 -11.21 0.31
C ARG A 130 5.48 -11.53 1.47
N TRP A 131 6.16 -10.54 2.04
CA TRP A 131 7.03 -10.73 3.20
C TRP A 131 6.23 -11.11 4.45
N LEU A 132 5.04 -10.52 4.65
CA LEU A 132 4.18 -10.80 5.79
C LEU A 132 3.70 -12.25 5.85
N THR A 133 3.43 -12.86 4.69
CA THR A 133 2.98 -14.25 4.56
C THR A 133 4.14 -15.24 4.33
N ARG A 134 5.37 -14.75 4.22
CA ARG A 134 6.54 -15.56 3.89
C ARG A 134 6.89 -16.49 5.04
N LYS A 135 6.94 -17.80 4.76
CA LYS A 135 7.51 -18.79 5.68
C LYS A 135 9.02 -18.57 5.85
N PRO A 136 9.58 -18.85 7.04
CA PRO A 136 11.02 -18.78 7.25
C PRO A 136 11.74 -19.71 6.26
N SER A 137 12.92 -19.29 5.83
CA SER A 137 13.75 -20.13 4.96
C SER A 137 14.45 -21.20 5.79
N LYS A 138 14.85 -22.32 5.16
CA LYS A 138 15.64 -23.38 5.82
C LYS A 138 16.89 -22.84 6.52
N ARG A 139 17.51 -21.77 5.99
CA ARG A 139 18.65 -21.11 6.65
C ARG A 139 18.25 -20.46 7.96
N VAL A 140 17.15 -19.69 7.96
CA VAL A 140 16.63 -19.00 9.16
C VAL A 140 16.18 -20.01 10.21
N GLU A 141 15.56 -21.12 9.81
CA GLU A 141 15.20 -22.20 10.72
C GLU A 141 16.44 -22.84 11.37
N ARG A 142 17.47 -23.15 10.56
CA ARG A 142 18.75 -23.68 11.09
C ARG A 142 19.45 -22.68 12.00
N GLU A 143 19.46 -21.41 11.65
CA GLU A 143 20.06 -20.35 12.45
C GLU A 143 19.36 -20.22 13.81
N GLY A 144 18.02 -20.23 13.84
CA GLY A 144 17.26 -20.25 15.09
C GLY A 144 17.54 -21.49 15.94
N ARG A 145 17.68 -22.67 15.32
CA ARG A 145 18.09 -23.89 16.02
C ARG A 145 19.50 -23.76 16.62
N LEU A 146 20.47 -23.29 15.82
CA LEU A 146 21.85 -23.09 16.25
C LEU A 146 21.94 -22.05 17.37
N GLU A 147 21.16 -20.98 17.30
CA GLU A 147 21.13 -19.95 18.35
C GLU A 147 20.68 -20.54 19.70
N VAL A 148 19.68 -21.44 19.70
CA VAL A 148 19.24 -22.14 20.90
C VAL A 148 20.33 -23.08 21.42
N GLU A 149 20.98 -23.85 20.55
CA GLU A 149 22.08 -24.75 20.90
C GLU A 149 23.27 -23.98 21.49
N ILE A 150 23.65 -22.86 20.86
CA ILE A 150 24.73 -21.96 21.33
C ILE A 150 24.37 -21.38 22.70
N LYS A 151 23.16 -20.86 22.89
CA LYS A 151 22.73 -20.32 24.20
C LYS A 151 22.72 -21.38 25.29
N ALA A 152 22.28 -22.60 24.97
CA ALA A 152 22.31 -23.72 25.91
C ALA A 152 23.74 -24.10 26.30
N ALA A 153 24.64 -24.20 25.32
CA ALA A 153 26.06 -24.47 25.54
C ALA A 153 26.72 -23.38 26.38
N HIS A 154 26.48 -22.10 26.06
CA HIS A 154 26.99 -20.95 26.79
C HIS A 154 26.54 -20.93 28.26
N LYS A 155 25.28 -21.26 28.53
CA LYS A 155 24.77 -21.39 29.90
C LYS A 155 25.43 -22.55 30.65
N ARG A 156 25.66 -23.68 29.98
CA ARG A 156 26.33 -24.86 30.56
C ARG A 156 27.78 -24.56 30.95
N THR A 157 28.50 -23.78 30.15
CA THR A 157 29.87 -23.36 30.44
C THR A 157 29.97 -22.13 31.33
N ARG A 158 28.88 -21.72 32.01
CA ARG A 158 28.84 -20.53 32.89
C ARG A 158 29.38 -19.28 32.18
N GLU A 159 28.95 -19.09 30.94
CA GLU A 159 29.30 -17.94 30.11
C GLU A 159 30.79 -17.83 29.76
N THR A 160 31.56 -18.88 30.03
CA THR A 160 32.99 -18.93 29.73
C THR A 160 33.21 -19.46 28.31
N CYS A 161 33.96 -18.72 27.47
CA CYS A 161 34.31 -19.12 26.11
C CYS A 161 35.68 -19.82 26.06
N GLY A 162 35.77 -20.99 25.41
CA GLY A 162 37.04 -21.68 25.18
C GLY A 162 36.90 -22.94 24.29
N PRO A 163 37.90 -23.26 23.43
CA PRO A 163 37.82 -24.30 22.40
C PRO A 163 37.79 -25.74 22.95
N GLU A 164 38.20 -25.97 24.19
CA GLU A 164 38.37 -27.32 24.76
C GLU A 164 37.15 -27.83 25.55
N ARG A 165 36.04 -27.07 25.60
CA ARG A 165 34.93 -27.36 26.54
C ARG A 165 33.54 -27.51 25.90
N LEU A 166 33.46 -27.52 24.57
CA LEU A 166 32.24 -27.79 23.79
C LEU A 166 32.22 -29.22 23.26
#